data_AF-A0A645DPH7-F1
#
_entry.id   AF-A0A645DPH7-F1
#
_cell.length_a   1.000
_cell.length_b   1.000
_cell.length_c   1.000
_cell.angle_alpha   90.00
_cell.angle_beta   90.00
_cell.angle_gamma   90.00
#
_symmetry.space_group_name_H-M   'P 1'
#
loop_
_entity.id
_entity.type
_entity.pdbx_description
1 polymer ?
#
loop_
_entity_poly.entity_id
_entity_poly.type
_entity_poly.pdbx_seq_one_letter_code
_entity_poly.pdbx_strand_id
1 'polypeptide(L)'
;MGHVLMMSAITPLISGAISKTVNLPKTASIDDFKRVVLTSWKLGVKGISLYRDGCKASQPLNSTSLNEDDKVSLEDLTYNQLLEKAKYLQHKSMVSTREKLQGIRFGTTHPAQIDDVKIYTTVNRNEHGEISEIYMTTDREGTIITGLLNSLSKSISVMLQYHVPASDIAKMLRGQKYEPYGFVQKHPYIKNVSSISDLISKIIDIELGDFSRCQIKPDNYEGITSRARTLIAENEISSSIEDPSSITGERIYSEVCSHCSSTRLVKNGTCKVCQDCGTTTGCS
;
A
#
# COMPACT_ATOMS: atom_id res chain seq x y z
N MET A 1 26.06 22.28 -3.38
CA MET A 1 27.48 21.86 -3.30
C MET A 1 27.86 21.06 -2.05
N GLY A 2 27.18 21.24 -0.90
CA GLY A 2 27.52 20.53 0.34
C GLY A 2 27.63 19.00 0.24
N HIS A 3 26.78 18.35 -0.56
CA HIS A 3 26.87 16.90 -0.80
C HIS A 3 28.24 16.44 -1.31
N VAL A 4 28.79 17.13 -2.33
CA VAL A 4 30.08 16.77 -2.94
C VAL A 4 31.22 17.01 -1.97
N LEU A 5 31.19 18.13 -1.25
CA LEU A 5 32.22 18.47 -0.26
C LEU A 5 32.28 17.42 0.85
N MET A 6 31.12 17.00 1.36
CA MET A 6 31.05 15.94 2.37
C MET A 6 31.60 14.60 1.85
N MET A 7 31.21 14.22 0.63
CA MET A 7 31.76 13.00 0.00
C MET A 7 33.27 13.09 -0.18
N SER A 8 33.79 14.24 -0.60
CA SER A 8 35.22 14.45 -0.81
C SER A 8 36.03 14.37 0.49
N ALA A 9 35.48 14.85 1.61
CA ALA A 9 36.18 14.83 2.90
C ALA A 9 36.45 13.40 3.39
N ILE A 10 35.55 12.46 3.09
CA ILE A 10 35.64 11.06 3.55
C ILE A 10 36.33 10.18 2.50
N THR A 11 36.39 10.61 1.23
CA THR A 11 36.96 9.83 0.12
C THR A 11 38.38 9.30 0.36
N PRO A 12 39.31 10.04 1.02
CA PRO A 12 40.65 9.52 1.34
C PRO A 12 40.66 8.32 2.31
N LEU A 13 39.60 8.16 3.12
CA LEU A 13 39.51 7.13 4.16
C LEU A 13 38.86 5.84 3.67
N ILE A 14 38.44 5.78 2.41
CA ILE A 14 37.71 4.66 1.84
C ILE A 14 38.40 4.13 0.58
N SER A 15 38.61 2.82 0.54
CA SER A 15 39.20 2.13 -0.61
C SER A 15 38.23 2.12 -1.81
N GLY A 16 36.94 1.92 -1.55
CA GLY A 16 35.86 1.95 -2.55
C GLY A 16 35.33 3.35 -2.89
N ALA A 17 34.21 3.40 -3.62
CA ALA A 17 33.44 4.61 -3.94
C ALA A 17 32.25 4.80 -2.98
N ILE A 18 31.72 6.02 -2.89
CA ILE A 18 30.56 6.35 -2.05
C ILE A 18 29.29 6.29 -2.90
N SER A 19 28.38 5.37 -2.57
CA SER A 19 27.06 5.27 -3.21
C SER A 19 26.08 6.28 -2.61
N LYS A 20 26.31 7.57 -2.87
CA LYS A 20 25.45 8.68 -2.40
C LYS A 20 25.00 9.54 -3.57
N THR A 21 23.69 9.73 -3.67
CA THR A 21 23.07 10.62 -4.64
C THR A 21 23.18 12.09 -4.22
N VAL A 22 23.58 12.96 -5.14
CA VAL A 22 23.51 14.41 -5.00
C VAL A 22 22.16 14.86 -5.54
N ASN A 23 21.28 15.30 -4.63
CA ASN A 23 19.96 15.81 -4.99
C ASN A 23 20.09 17.27 -5.42
N LEU A 24 19.52 17.59 -6.58
CA LEU A 24 19.45 18.94 -7.14
C LEU A 24 17.99 19.43 -7.11
N PRO A 25 17.74 20.73 -6.92
CA PRO A 25 16.39 21.29 -6.95
C PRO A 25 15.78 21.15 -8.35
N LYS A 26 14.43 21.19 -8.45
CA LYS A 26 13.69 21.09 -9.71
C LYS A 26 14.14 22.11 -10.77
N THR A 27 14.54 23.30 -10.31
CA THR A 27 15.04 24.42 -11.14
C THR A 27 16.49 24.24 -11.63
N ALA A 28 17.19 23.17 -11.25
CA ALA A 28 18.58 22.96 -11.61
C ALA A 28 18.77 22.83 -13.13
N SER A 29 19.74 23.59 -13.63
CA SER A 29 20.12 23.67 -15.05
C SER A 29 21.15 22.61 -15.43
N ILE A 30 21.41 22.45 -16.72
CA ILE A 30 22.47 21.58 -17.24
C ILE A 30 23.86 22.04 -16.75
N ASP A 31 24.07 23.35 -16.62
CA ASP A 31 25.33 23.89 -16.11
C ASP A 31 25.56 23.56 -14.63
N ASP A 32 24.50 23.45 -13.84
CA ASP A 32 24.60 23.02 -12.44
C ASP A 32 25.04 21.55 -12.35
N PHE A 33 24.49 20.69 -13.19
CA PHE A 33 24.93 19.30 -13.33
C PHE A 33 26.41 19.22 -13.72
N LYS A 34 26.80 19.95 -14.76
CA LYS A 34 28.19 20.03 -15.24
C LYS A 34 29.13 20.46 -14.12
N ARG A 35 28.76 21.50 -13.36
CA ARG A 35 29.55 22.01 -12.24
C ARG A 35 29.74 20.93 -11.17
N VAL A 36 28.68 20.22 -10.79
CA VAL A 36 28.74 19.16 -9.79
C VAL A 36 29.66 18.02 -10.24
N VAL A 37 29.57 17.59 -11.50
CA VAL A 37 30.45 16.54 -12.06
C VAL A 37 31.91 16.97 -12.05
N LEU A 38 32.20 18.17 -12.57
CA LEU A 38 33.58 18.68 -12.65
C LEU A 38 34.19 18.91 -11.27
N THR A 39 33.42 19.44 -10.31
CA THR A 39 33.90 19.63 -8.94
C THR A 39 34.17 18.29 -8.26
N SER A 40 33.33 17.28 -8.46
CA SER A 40 33.52 15.94 -7.90
C SER A 40 34.81 15.30 -8.40
N TRP A 41 35.08 15.43 -9.71
CA TRP A 41 36.32 14.96 -10.32
C TRP A 41 37.55 15.69 -9.73
N LYS A 42 37.51 17.02 -9.64
CA LYS A 42 38.62 17.82 -9.05
C LYS A 42 38.92 17.46 -7.60
N LEU A 43 37.90 17.06 -6.84
CA LEU A 43 38.02 16.69 -5.43
C LEU A 43 38.32 15.19 -5.23
N GLY A 44 38.56 14.43 -6.30
CA GLY A 44 38.94 13.02 -6.23
C GLY A 44 37.81 12.06 -5.86
N VAL A 45 36.55 12.50 -5.93
CA VAL A 45 35.39 11.64 -5.66
C VAL A 45 35.29 10.57 -6.76
N LYS A 46 35.40 9.30 -6.37
CA LYS A 46 35.51 8.13 -7.28
C LYS A 46 34.22 7.80 -8.05
N GLY A 47 33.06 8.23 -7.54
CA GLY A 47 31.75 7.98 -8.16
C GLY A 47 30.70 8.95 -7.65
N ILE A 48 29.80 9.38 -8.53
CA ILE A 48 28.72 10.31 -8.21
C ILE A 48 27.43 9.93 -8.94
N SER A 49 26.33 9.95 -8.21
CA SER A 49 24.98 9.82 -8.76
C SER A 49 24.25 11.15 -8.59
N LEU A 50 23.52 11.59 -9.62
CA LEU A 50 22.82 12.87 -9.64
C LEU A 50 21.32 12.62 -9.77
N TYR A 51 20.52 13.35 -9.00
CA TYR A 51 19.07 13.28 -9.08
C TYR A 51 18.50 14.69 -9.02
N ARG A 52 17.76 15.10 -10.06
CA ARG A 52 17.01 16.36 -10.05
C ARG A 52 15.61 16.10 -9.57
N ASP A 53 15.17 16.87 -8.59
CA ASP A 53 13.80 16.81 -8.11
C ASP A 53 12.80 17.03 -9.25
N GLY A 54 11.68 16.31 -9.25
CA GLY A 54 10.73 16.34 -10.38
C GLY A 54 11.18 15.64 -11.68
N CYS A 55 12.34 14.97 -11.76
CA CYS A 55 12.81 14.39 -13.04
C CYS A 55 12.21 13.03 -13.43
N LYS A 56 11.65 12.28 -12.46
CA LYS A 56 10.89 11.04 -12.71
C LYS A 56 9.39 11.29 -12.54
N ALA A 57 8.58 10.67 -13.40
CA ALA A 57 7.12 10.80 -13.39
C ALA A 57 6.46 10.26 -12.11
N SER A 58 7.06 9.25 -11.47
CA SER A 58 6.63 8.72 -10.18
C SER A 58 7.79 8.78 -9.21
N GLN A 59 7.64 9.58 -8.15
CA GLN A 59 8.64 9.73 -7.09
C GLN A 59 8.08 9.14 -5.80
N PRO A 60 8.84 8.29 -5.08
CA PRO A 60 8.37 7.70 -3.83
C PRO A 60 8.13 8.74 -2.73
N LEU A 61 8.76 9.92 -2.82
CA LEU A 61 8.44 11.12 -2.05
C LEU A 61 8.41 12.31 -3.01
N ASN A 62 7.22 12.88 -3.23
CA ASN A 62 7.09 14.23 -3.75
C ASN A 62 7.08 15.19 -2.55
N SER A 63 8.16 15.96 -2.36
CA SER A 63 8.17 17.08 -1.42
C SER A 63 7.12 18.14 -1.78
N THR A 64 6.71 18.18 -3.05
CA THR A 64 5.72 19.12 -3.63
C THR A 64 4.27 18.62 -3.55
N SER A 65 4.00 17.41 -3.05
CA SER A 65 2.63 16.91 -2.83
C SER A 65 2.05 17.28 -1.47
N LEU A 66 2.79 18.05 -0.67
CA LEU A 66 2.23 18.78 0.46
C LEU A 66 2.12 20.22 0.00
N ASN A 67 0.92 20.62 -0.44
CA ASN A 67 0.55 21.97 -0.87
C ASN A 67 1.48 23.03 -0.24
N GLU A 68 2.32 23.66 -1.07
CA GLU A 68 3.23 24.72 -0.61
C GLU A 68 2.49 25.96 -0.07
N ASP A 69 1.16 26.01 -0.26
CA ASP A 69 0.32 27.12 0.18
C ASP A 69 -0.01 27.15 1.68
N ASP A 70 0.38 26.14 2.48
CA ASP A 70 -0.03 26.04 3.90
C ASP A 70 1.11 25.92 4.94
N LYS A 71 2.37 26.11 4.57
CA LYS A 71 3.48 26.10 5.54
C LYS A 71 3.77 27.50 6.09
N VAL A 72 2.89 27.98 6.97
CA VAL A 72 3.37 28.89 8.02
C VAL A 72 4.20 28.04 8.99
N SER A 73 5.50 28.31 9.06
CA SER A 73 6.40 27.67 10.04
C SER A 73 5.82 27.89 11.44
N LEU A 74 5.71 26.83 12.25
CA LEU A 74 5.18 26.95 13.61
C LEU A 74 5.99 27.92 14.48
N GLU A 75 7.25 28.13 14.11
CA GLU A 75 8.21 29.06 14.74
C GLU A 75 7.88 30.53 14.49
N ASP A 76 7.10 30.84 13.45
CA ASP A 76 6.72 32.22 13.07
C ASP A 76 5.37 32.65 13.70
N LEU A 77 4.69 31.75 14.41
CA LEU A 77 3.38 32.00 15.01
C LEU A 77 3.53 32.60 16.41
N THR A 78 2.73 33.63 16.70
CA THR A 78 2.62 34.15 18.09
C THR A 78 1.93 33.14 19.00
N TYR A 79 2.16 33.24 20.31
CA TYR A 79 1.56 32.35 21.32
C TYR A 79 0.04 32.20 21.17
N ASN A 80 -0.68 33.29 20.90
CA ASN A 80 -2.14 33.26 20.69
C ASN A 80 -2.53 32.48 19.43
N GLN A 81 -1.78 32.62 18.34
CA GLN A 81 -2.01 31.88 17.09
C GLN A 81 -1.68 30.40 17.25
N LEU A 82 -0.63 30.05 18.02
CA LEU A 82 -0.32 28.67 18.39
C LEU A 82 -1.43 28.06 19.23
N LEU A 83 -2.00 28.82 20.19
CA LEU A 83 -3.10 28.36 21.03
C LEU A 83 -4.37 28.10 20.22
N GLU A 84 -4.71 29.00 19.29
CA GLU A 84 -5.84 28.80 18.37
C GLU A 84 -5.63 27.60 17.46
N LYS A 85 -4.42 27.44 16.90
CA LYS A 85 -4.09 26.29 16.06
C LYS A 85 -4.12 24.97 16.85
N ALA A 86 -3.67 24.97 18.11
CA ALA A 86 -3.77 23.81 18.99
C ALA A 86 -5.23 23.44 19.28
N LYS A 87 -6.09 24.41 19.60
CA LYS A 87 -7.53 24.18 19.79
C LYS A 87 -8.22 23.67 18.51
N TYR A 88 -7.86 24.23 17.36
CA TYR A 88 -8.34 23.78 16.05
C TYR A 88 -7.93 22.32 15.76
N LEU A 89 -6.66 21.97 15.99
CA LEU A 89 -6.15 20.62 15.80
C LEU A 89 -6.74 19.63 16.80
N GLN A 90 -6.99 20.06 18.04
CA GLN A 90 -7.66 19.24 19.05
C GLN A 90 -9.10 18.91 18.63
N HIS A 91 -9.82 19.87 18.04
CA HIS A 91 -11.15 19.64 17.46
C HIS A 91 -11.13 18.72 16.22
N LYS A 92 -10.03 18.74 15.46
CA LYS A 92 -9.84 17.90 14.26
C LYS A 92 -9.30 16.51 14.59
N SER A 93 -8.79 16.31 15.82
CA SER A 93 -8.38 15.01 16.31
C SER A 93 -9.64 14.18 16.58
N MET A 94 -10.22 13.62 15.51
CA MET A 94 -11.29 12.63 15.62
C MET A 94 -10.70 11.41 16.32
N VAL A 95 -10.93 11.33 17.64
CA VAL A 95 -10.71 10.10 18.38
C VAL A 95 -11.67 9.10 17.77
N SER A 96 -11.16 8.16 16.97
CA SER A 96 -11.98 7.11 16.38
C SER A 96 -12.69 6.39 17.53
N THR A 97 -14.01 6.49 17.54
CA THR A 97 -14.84 5.88 18.57
C THR A 97 -15.28 4.52 18.07
N ARG A 98 -15.15 3.50 18.92
CA ARG A 98 -15.55 2.15 18.56
C ARG A 98 -17.07 2.07 18.46
N GLU A 99 -17.58 1.81 17.28
CA GLU A 99 -18.99 1.52 17.08
C GLU A 99 -19.24 0.01 17.18
N LYS A 100 -19.92 -0.43 18.25
CA LYS A 100 -20.31 -1.83 18.41
C LYS A 100 -21.65 -2.08 17.76
N LEU A 101 -21.75 -3.16 17.00
CA LEU A 101 -22.99 -3.62 16.41
C LEU A 101 -23.94 -4.15 17.50
N GLN A 102 -25.24 -3.85 17.36
CA GLN A 102 -26.32 -4.29 18.25
C GLN A 102 -27.48 -4.96 17.51
N GLY A 103 -27.85 -6.18 17.88
CA GLY A 103 -29.00 -6.90 17.34
C GLY A 103 -28.64 -7.96 16.30
N ILE A 104 -29.61 -8.37 15.48
CA ILE A 104 -29.46 -9.44 14.47
C ILE A 104 -28.75 -8.90 13.23
N ARG A 105 -27.87 -9.71 12.62
CA ARG A 105 -27.05 -9.31 11.47
C ARG A 105 -27.23 -10.25 10.30
N PHE A 106 -27.10 -9.68 9.11
CA PHE A 106 -26.95 -10.45 7.89
C PHE A 106 -25.47 -10.70 7.64
N GLY A 107 -25.13 -11.97 7.44
CA GLY A 107 -23.77 -12.38 7.17
C GLY A 107 -23.70 -13.43 6.07
N THR A 108 -22.60 -13.42 5.33
CA THR A 108 -22.27 -14.44 4.32
C THR A 108 -21.15 -15.31 4.86
N THR A 109 -21.28 -16.64 4.73
CA THR A 109 -20.25 -17.58 5.16
C THR A 109 -19.55 -18.19 3.96
N HIS A 110 -18.23 -18.05 3.94
CA HIS A 110 -17.34 -18.59 2.92
C HIS A 110 -16.66 -19.86 3.46
N PRO A 111 -17.08 -21.04 3.01
CA PRO A 111 -16.40 -22.27 3.36
C PRO A 111 -15.13 -22.43 2.51
N ALA A 112 -14.04 -22.76 3.18
CA ALA A 112 -12.76 -23.09 2.56
C ALA A 112 -12.18 -24.32 3.24
N GLN A 113 -11.47 -25.15 2.49
CA GLN A 113 -10.68 -26.23 3.06
C GLN A 113 -9.28 -26.16 2.47
N ILE A 114 -8.28 -26.03 3.34
CA ILE A 114 -6.86 -26.01 3.00
C ILE A 114 -6.27 -27.26 3.66
N ASP A 115 -5.78 -28.19 2.85
CA ASP A 115 -5.38 -29.52 3.28
C ASP A 115 -6.50 -30.18 4.12
N ASP A 116 -6.19 -30.53 5.37
CA ASP A 116 -7.09 -31.17 6.33
C ASP A 116 -7.84 -30.20 7.24
N VAL A 117 -7.67 -28.89 7.04
CA VAL A 117 -8.25 -27.83 7.87
C VAL A 117 -9.44 -27.21 7.16
N LYS A 118 -10.64 -27.36 7.73
CA LYS A 118 -11.83 -26.66 7.25
C LYS A 118 -11.94 -25.32 7.97
N ILE A 119 -12.15 -24.27 7.21
CA ILE A 119 -12.28 -22.89 7.69
C ILE A 119 -13.62 -22.34 7.19
N TYR A 120 -14.38 -21.75 8.09
CA TYR A 120 -15.60 -21.03 7.77
C TYR A 120 -15.38 -19.57 8.12
N THR A 121 -15.37 -18.70 7.12
CA THR A 121 -15.23 -17.26 7.31
C THR A 121 -16.59 -16.60 7.14
N THR A 122 -17.15 -16.08 8.22
CA THR A 122 -18.43 -15.37 8.23
C THR A 122 -18.17 -13.87 8.21
N VAL A 123 -18.70 -13.18 7.20
CA VAL A 123 -18.59 -11.73 7.04
C VAL A 123 -19.96 -11.11 7.32
N ASN A 124 -20.04 -10.35 8.40
CA ASN A 124 -21.26 -9.67 8.83
C ASN A 124 -21.28 -8.21 8.34
N ARG A 125 -22.48 -7.72 8.06
CA ARG A 125 -22.70 -6.34 7.60
C ARG A 125 -23.50 -5.52 8.61
N ASN A 126 -23.26 -4.21 8.60
CA ASN A 126 -24.10 -3.23 9.30
C ASN A 126 -25.40 -2.95 8.51
N GLU A 127 -26.24 -2.07 9.05
CA GLU A 127 -27.51 -1.66 8.43
C GLU A 127 -27.32 -0.93 7.09
N HIS A 128 -26.13 -0.37 6.86
CA HIS A 128 -25.73 0.30 5.62
C HIS A 128 -25.15 -0.66 4.57
N GLY A 129 -25.02 -1.96 4.89
CA GLY A 129 -24.45 -2.96 3.98
C GLY A 129 -22.92 -3.01 3.96
N GLU A 130 -22.25 -2.24 4.81
CA GLU A 130 -20.79 -2.24 4.96
C GLU A 130 -20.33 -3.41 5.82
N ILE A 131 -19.14 -3.93 5.53
CA ILE A 131 -18.52 -5.01 6.30
C ILE A 131 -18.14 -4.48 7.69
N SER A 132 -18.64 -5.12 8.73
CA SER A 132 -18.54 -4.60 10.09
C SER A 132 -17.92 -5.60 11.08
N GLU A 133 -18.09 -6.90 10.85
CA GLU A 133 -17.43 -7.96 11.62
C GLU A 133 -17.03 -9.13 10.73
N ILE A 134 -15.91 -9.77 11.06
CA ILE A 134 -15.45 -10.99 10.39
C ILE A 134 -15.10 -12.02 11.46
N TYR A 135 -15.77 -13.17 11.40
CA TYR A 135 -15.53 -14.31 12.26
C TYR A 135 -14.98 -15.47 11.46
N MET A 136 -14.07 -16.21 12.08
CA MET A 136 -13.50 -17.41 11.49
C MET A 136 -13.57 -18.55 12.47
N THR A 137 -14.11 -19.66 12.01
CA THR A 137 -14.22 -20.89 12.78
C THR A 137 -13.62 -22.04 11.99
N THR A 138 -13.27 -23.11 12.70
CA THR A 138 -12.76 -24.35 12.13
C THR A 138 -13.51 -25.53 12.76
N ASP A 139 -13.49 -26.70 12.12
CA ASP A 139 -14.17 -27.91 12.61
C ASP A 139 -13.41 -28.64 13.72
N ARG A 140 -12.12 -28.31 13.94
CA ARG A 140 -11.30 -28.89 15.01
C ARG A 140 -11.11 -27.90 16.15
N GLU A 141 -11.59 -28.25 17.33
CA GLU A 141 -11.40 -27.43 18.54
C GLU A 141 -10.04 -27.69 19.20
N GLY A 142 -9.55 -26.71 19.98
CA GLY A 142 -8.34 -26.86 20.81
C GLY A 142 -7.01 -26.83 20.04
N THR A 143 -7.01 -26.47 18.75
CA THR A 143 -5.78 -26.37 17.95
C THR A 143 -5.18 -24.96 18.00
N ILE A 144 -3.88 -24.85 17.69
CA ILE A 144 -3.19 -23.56 17.51
C ILE A 144 -3.92 -22.71 16.44
N ILE A 145 -4.43 -23.36 15.39
CA ILE A 145 -5.17 -22.72 14.31
C ILE A 145 -6.45 -22.07 14.85
N THR A 146 -7.22 -22.76 15.71
CA THR A 146 -8.41 -22.19 16.35
C THR A 146 -8.06 -20.94 17.16
N GLY A 147 -6.95 -20.97 17.91
CA GLY A 147 -6.46 -19.80 18.65
C GLY A 147 -6.09 -18.63 17.73
N LEU A 148 -5.37 -18.91 16.64
CA LEU A 148 -4.98 -17.92 15.64
C LEU A 148 -6.20 -17.31 14.94
N LEU A 149 -7.15 -18.13 14.50
CA LEU A 149 -8.40 -17.69 13.86
C LEU A 149 -9.22 -16.80 14.80
N ASN A 150 -9.35 -17.18 16.07
CA ASN A 150 -10.06 -16.36 17.05
C ASN A 150 -9.37 -15.02 17.30
N SER A 151 -8.04 -15.01 17.36
CA SER A 151 -7.25 -13.79 17.54
C SER A 151 -7.41 -12.85 16.34
N LEU A 152 -7.21 -13.37 15.12
CA LEU A 152 -7.37 -12.59 13.88
C LEU A 152 -8.80 -12.08 13.71
N SER A 153 -9.81 -12.90 13.99
CA SER A 153 -11.23 -12.50 13.91
C SER A 153 -11.52 -11.32 14.82
N LYS A 154 -11.02 -11.36 16.07
CA LYS A 154 -11.18 -10.25 17.03
C LYS A 154 -10.45 -9.00 16.55
N SER A 155 -9.20 -9.11 16.12
CA SER A 155 -8.42 -7.97 15.65
C SER A 155 -9.07 -7.29 14.45
N ILE A 156 -9.47 -8.06 13.43
CA ILE A 156 -10.10 -7.53 12.21
C ILE A 156 -11.46 -6.92 12.53
N SER A 157 -12.29 -7.60 13.33
CA SER A 157 -13.59 -7.07 13.74
C SER A 157 -13.44 -5.77 14.54
N VAL A 158 -12.44 -5.66 15.41
CA VAL A 158 -12.16 -4.41 16.12
C VAL A 158 -11.72 -3.30 15.14
N MET A 159 -10.86 -3.59 14.17
CA MET A 159 -10.46 -2.61 13.14
C MET A 159 -11.67 -2.09 12.36
N LEU A 160 -12.56 -2.99 11.93
CA LEU A 160 -13.80 -2.62 11.21
C LEU A 160 -14.73 -1.76 12.08
N GLN A 161 -14.84 -2.05 13.37
CA GLN A 161 -15.63 -1.26 14.33
C GLN A 161 -15.03 0.13 14.63
N TYR A 162 -13.77 0.37 14.26
CA TYR A 162 -13.14 1.70 14.27
C TYR A 162 -13.16 2.36 12.89
N HIS A 163 -14.01 1.87 11.98
CA HIS A 163 -14.16 2.34 10.60
C HIS A 163 -12.88 2.29 9.77
N VAL A 164 -11.98 1.35 10.06
CA VAL A 164 -10.85 1.09 9.17
C VAL A 164 -11.41 0.49 7.87
N PRO A 165 -11.12 1.08 6.69
CA PRO A 165 -11.65 0.57 5.44
C PRO A 165 -11.27 -0.89 5.20
N ALA A 166 -12.25 -1.72 4.87
CA ALA A 166 -12.02 -3.15 4.63
C ALA A 166 -10.98 -3.41 3.53
N SER A 167 -10.91 -2.53 2.51
CA SER A 167 -9.89 -2.58 1.46
C SER A 167 -8.47 -2.46 1.99
N ASP A 168 -8.25 -1.66 3.04
CA ASP A 168 -6.93 -1.45 3.62
C ASP A 168 -6.53 -2.60 4.55
N ILE A 169 -7.50 -3.17 5.27
CA ILE A 169 -7.32 -4.43 5.99
C ILE A 169 -6.95 -5.55 5.02
N ALA A 170 -7.63 -5.65 3.88
CA ALA A 170 -7.32 -6.64 2.85
C ALA A 170 -5.91 -6.45 2.28
N LYS A 171 -5.46 -5.22 2.05
CA LYS A 171 -4.07 -4.91 1.63
C LYS A 171 -3.06 -5.30 2.70
N MET A 172 -3.33 -5.02 3.98
CA MET A 172 -2.45 -5.36 5.10
C MET A 172 -2.24 -6.88 5.24
N LEU A 173 -3.30 -7.67 5.04
CA LEU A 173 -3.24 -9.13 5.11
C LEU A 173 -2.64 -9.78 3.86
N ARG A 174 -2.50 -9.02 2.76
CA ARG A 174 -2.07 -9.54 1.46
C ARG A 174 -0.63 -10.01 1.49
N GLY A 175 -0.41 -11.19 0.91
CA GLY A 175 0.93 -11.75 0.69
C GLY A 175 1.67 -12.23 1.95
N GLN A 176 0.97 -12.30 3.08
CA GLN A 176 1.46 -13.05 4.24
C GLN A 176 1.58 -14.54 3.87
N LYS A 177 2.68 -15.17 4.32
CA LYS A 177 3.03 -16.56 4.00
C LYS A 177 3.31 -17.33 5.29
N TYR A 178 2.46 -18.30 5.60
CA TYR A 178 2.61 -19.21 6.74
C TYR A 178 1.58 -20.35 6.61
N GLU A 179 1.82 -21.46 7.29
CA GLU A 179 0.93 -22.63 7.30
C GLU A 179 -0.37 -22.35 8.07
N PRO A 180 -1.54 -22.81 7.59
CA PRO A 180 -1.77 -23.61 6.38
C PRO A 180 -1.81 -22.76 5.09
N TYR A 181 -1.24 -23.32 4.01
CA TYR A 181 -1.22 -22.73 2.67
C TYR A 181 -1.43 -23.82 1.61
N GLY A 182 -1.82 -23.43 0.40
CA GLY A 182 -1.95 -24.35 -0.72
C GLY A 182 -3.34 -24.33 -1.35
N PHE A 183 -3.73 -25.47 -1.92
CA PHE A 183 -4.96 -25.58 -2.69
C PHE A 183 -6.20 -25.47 -1.79
N VAL A 184 -7.13 -24.62 -2.22
CA VAL A 184 -8.40 -24.39 -1.55
C VAL A 184 -9.49 -25.22 -2.21
N GLN A 185 -10.14 -26.06 -1.40
CA GLN A 185 -11.32 -26.80 -1.77
C GLN A 185 -12.59 -26.12 -1.20
N LYS A 186 -13.76 -26.49 -1.72
CA LYS A 186 -15.10 -25.99 -1.33
C LYS A 186 -15.42 -24.53 -1.64
N HIS A 187 -14.42 -23.68 -1.82
CA HIS A 187 -14.66 -22.30 -2.23
C HIS A 187 -14.86 -22.21 -3.76
N PRO A 188 -15.87 -21.46 -4.27
CA PRO A 188 -16.12 -21.33 -5.70
C PRO A 188 -14.99 -20.59 -6.43
N TYR A 189 -14.62 -19.41 -5.94
CA TYR A 189 -13.69 -18.49 -6.63
C TYR A 189 -12.19 -18.67 -6.32
N ILE A 190 -11.86 -18.96 -5.06
CA ILE A 190 -10.48 -19.10 -4.56
C ILE A 190 -10.04 -20.56 -4.68
N LYS A 191 -8.93 -20.81 -5.38
CA LYS A 191 -8.36 -22.17 -5.57
C LYS A 191 -6.98 -22.38 -4.98
N ASN A 192 -6.29 -21.29 -4.64
CA ASN A 192 -4.97 -21.37 -4.00
C ASN A 192 -4.73 -20.14 -3.13
N VAL A 193 -4.12 -20.35 -1.96
CA VAL A 193 -3.79 -19.30 -0.96
C VAL A 193 -2.41 -19.52 -0.38
N SER A 194 -1.73 -18.42 -0.01
CA SER A 194 -0.40 -18.48 0.61
C SER A 194 -0.42 -18.51 2.14
N SER A 195 -1.58 -18.26 2.76
CA SER A 195 -1.85 -18.36 4.19
C SER A 195 -3.35 -18.18 4.45
N ILE A 196 -3.77 -18.38 5.71
CA ILE A 196 -5.11 -17.99 6.18
C ILE A 196 -5.33 -16.48 6.03
N SER A 197 -4.34 -15.64 6.31
CA SER A 197 -4.44 -14.18 6.11
C SER A 197 -4.71 -13.81 4.65
N ASP A 198 -4.04 -14.49 3.71
CA ASP A 198 -4.27 -14.29 2.26
C ASP A 198 -5.67 -14.77 1.84
N LEU A 199 -6.17 -15.85 2.44
CA LEU A 199 -7.56 -16.30 2.24
C LEU A 199 -8.55 -15.20 2.68
N ILE A 200 -8.39 -14.63 3.87
CA ILE A 200 -9.26 -13.56 4.38
C ILE A 200 -9.18 -12.32 3.47
N SER A 201 -7.97 -11.94 3.07
CA SER A 201 -7.74 -10.83 2.13
C SER A 201 -8.54 -11.00 0.85
N LYS A 202 -8.56 -12.21 0.27
CA LYS A 202 -9.35 -12.51 -0.94
C LYS A 202 -10.86 -12.53 -0.67
N ILE A 203 -11.29 -13.01 0.49
CA ILE A 203 -12.72 -13.00 0.88
C ILE A 203 -13.21 -11.57 1.04
N ILE A 204 -12.46 -10.70 1.72
CA ILE A 204 -12.82 -9.28 1.85
C ILE A 204 -12.95 -8.64 0.46
N ASP A 205 -12.01 -8.88 -0.44
CA ASP A 205 -12.08 -8.39 -1.81
C ASP A 205 -13.34 -8.87 -2.55
N ILE A 206 -13.68 -10.17 -2.45
CA ILE A 206 -14.91 -10.73 -3.03
C ILE A 206 -16.15 -10.01 -2.49
N GLU A 207 -16.20 -9.78 -1.18
CA GLU A 207 -17.33 -9.11 -0.52
C GLU A 207 -17.43 -7.62 -0.87
N LEU A 208 -16.32 -7.01 -1.32
CA LEU A 208 -16.26 -5.67 -1.92
C LEU A 208 -16.53 -5.68 -3.44
N GLY A 209 -16.69 -6.86 -4.06
CA GLY A 209 -16.92 -7.02 -5.49
C GLY A 209 -15.65 -7.05 -6.36
N ASP A 210 -14.46 -7.13 -5.76
CA ASP A 210 -13.20 -7.31 -6.47
C ASP A 210 -12.82 -8.80 -6.61
N PHE A 211 -12.98 -9.35 -7.81
CA PHE A 211 -12.56 -10.72 -8.13
C PHE A 211 -11.19 -10.78 -8.82
N SER A 212 -10.42 -9.69 -8.87
CA SER A 212 -9.14 -9.61 -9.60
C SER A 212 -8.10 -10.62 -9.12
N ARG A 213 -8.14 -11.01 -7.84
CA ARG A 213 -7.22 -12.00 -7.23
C ARG A 213 -7.77 -13.43 -7.18
N CYS A 214 -9.00 -13.65 -7.61
CA CYS A 214 -9.58 -14.98 -7.66
C CYS A 214 -9.08 -15.75 -8.88
N GLN A 215 -8.81 -17.04 -8.73
CA GLN A 215 -8.42 -17.89 -9.84
C GLN A 215 -9.61 -18.20 -10.76
N ILE A 216 -10.81 -18.34 -10.18
CA ILE A 216 -12.05 -18.46 -10.93
C ILE A 216 -12.83 -17.17 -10.74
N LYS A 217 -13.18 -16.51 -11.86
CA LYS A 217 -13.99 -15.30 -11.88
C LYS A 217 -15.44 -15.67 -12.18
N PRO A 218 -16.43 -14.95 -11.61
CA PRO A 218 -17.83 -15.15 -11.97
C PRO A 218 -18.09 -14.78 -13.43
N ASP A 219 -19.07 -15.43 -14.05
CA ASP A 219 -19.34 -15.32 -15.50
C ASP A 219 -19.64 -13.87 -15.95
N ASN A 220 -20.22 -13.05 -15.08
CA ASN A 220 -20.55 -11.65 -15.33
C ASN A 220 -19.50 -10.65 -14.80
N TYR A 221 -18.27 -11.10 -14.52
CA TYR A 221 -17.22 -10.22 -14.03
C TYR A 221 -16.56 -9.45 -15.17
N GLU A 222 -17.12 -8.28 -15.49
CA GLU A 222 -16.36 -7.24 -16.18
C GLU A 222 -15.42 -6.62 -15.14
N GLY A 223 -14.10 -6.84 -15.28
CA GLY A 223 -13.12 -6.37 -14.29
C GLY A 223 -13.27 -4.90 -13.94
N ILE A 224 -12.83 -4.46 -12.75
CA ILE A 224 -13.03 -3.10 -12.21
C ILE A 224 -12.69 -1.97 -13.21
N THR A 225 -11.79 -2.23 -14.16
CA THR A 225 -11.47 -1.33 -15.28
C THR A 225 -12.66 -0.97 -16.19
N SER A 226 -13.71 -1.79 -16.24
CA SER A 226 -14.94 -1.55 -17.02
C SER A 226 -15.93 -0.66 -16.25
N ARG A 227 -16.20 -0.96 -14.98
CA ARG A 227 -17.10 -0.15 -14.12
C ARG A 227 -16.59 1.27 -13.90
N ALA A 228 -15.28 1.45 -13.75
CA ALA A 228 -14.68 2.78 -13.69
C ALA A 228 -14.89 3.55 -15.01
N ARG A 229 -14.77 2.88 -16.17
CA ARG A 229 -15.06 3.50 -17.48
C ARG A 229 -16.53 3.89 -17.65
N THR A 230 -17.47 3.07 -17.17
CA THR A 230 -18.91 3.36 -17.30
C THR A 230 -19.35 4.51 -16.38
N LEU A 231 -18.82 4.60 -15.16
CA LEU A 231 -19.12 5.70 -14.23
C LEU A 231 -18.46 7.03 -14.65
N ILE A 232 -17.31 6.98 -15.33
CA ILE A 232 -16.65 8.17 -15.89
C ILE A 232 -17.41 8.71 -17.11
N ALA A 233 -18.14 7.86 -17.84
CA ALA A 233 -18.89 8.28 -19.03
C ALA A 233 -20.14 9.14 -18.71
N GLU A 234 -20.65 9.11 -17.48
CA GLU A 234 -21.86 9.87 -17.10
C GLU A 234 -21.58 11.20 -16.37
N ASN A 235 -20.33 11.47 -15.96
CA ASN A 235 -19.97 12.72 -15.28
C ASN A 235 -18.73 13.37 -15.94
N GLU A 236 -18.93 14.01 -17.09
CA GLU A 236 -17.99 15.02 -17.58
C GLU A 236 -18.11 16.31 -16.77
N ILE A 237 -17.31 16.46 -15.70
CA ILE A 237 -16.73 17.76 -15.33
C ILE A 237 -15.26 17.53 -14.93
N SER A 238 -14.39 18.23 -15.65
CA SER A 238 -12.93 18.21 -15.61
C SER A 238 -12.31 18.30 -14.20
N SER A 239 -11.58 17.26 -13.81
CA SER A 239 -10.31 17.41 -13.08
C SER A 239 -9.46 16.17 -13.31
N SER A 240 -8.27 16.37 -13.86
CA SER A 240 -7.28 15.33 -14.16
C SER A 240 -6.71 14.77 -12.86
N ILE A 241 -7.36 13.77 -12.29
CA ILE A 241 -6.80 12.90 -11.25
C ILE A 241 -6.19 11.71 -12.00
N GLU A 242 -4.86 11.70 -12.14
CA GLU A 242 -4.15 10.53 -12.65
C GLU A 242 -4.25 9.39 -11.63
N ASP A 243 -4.96 8.34 -12.04
CA ASP A 243 -5.26 7.12 -11.30
C ASP A 243 -3.97 6.27 -11.12
N PRO A 244 -3.55 5.90 -9.89
CA PRO A 244 -2.35 5.11 -9.63
C PRO A 244 -2.41 3.68 -10.21
N SER A 245 -3.58 3.25 -10.68
CA SER A 245 -3.84 1.92 -11.23
C SER A 245 -3.47 1.80 -12.72
N SER A 246 -3.12 2.90 -13.39
CA SER A 246 -2.77 2.94 -14.81
C SER A 246 -1.27 2.74 -15.10
N ILE A 247 -0.55 1.96 -14.29
CA ILE A 247 0.85 1.61 -14.59
C ILE A 247 0.86 0.65 -15.79
N THR A 248 0.99 1.21 -16.99
CA THR A 248 1.17 0.55 -18.29
C THR A 248 2.59 -0.01 -18.46
N GLY A 249 3.01 -0.88 -17.54
CA GLY A 249 4.30 -1.56 -17.64
C GLY A 249 4.16 -3.07 -17.86
N GLU A 250 5.21 -3.66 -18.40
CA GLU A 250 5.32 -5.11 -18.56
C GLU A 250 5.31 -5.81 -17.19
N ARG A 251 4.44 -6.81 -17.03
CA ARG A 251 4.31 -7.58 -15.78
C ARG A 251 5.43 -8.61 -15.68
N ILE A 252 6.12 -8.60 -14.55
CA ILE A 252 7.24 -9.51 -14.27
C ILE A 252 6.71 -10.71 -13.48
N TYR A 253 6.82 -11.91 -14.05
CA TYR A 253 6.31 -13.14 -13.46
C TYR A 253 7.35 -13.91 -12.62
N SER A 254 8.64 -13.60 -12.77
CA SER A 254 9.74 -14.33 -12.14
C SER A 254 10.14 -13.82 -10.75
N GLU A 255 9.60 -12.69 -10.31
CA GLU A 255 9.98 -12.03 -9.07
C GLU A 255 8.77 -11.72 -8.20
N VAL A 256 9.01 -11.62 -6.90
CA VAL A 256 8.01 -11.24 -5.90
C VAL A 256 8.45 -9.97 -5.18
N CYS A 257 7.49 -9.13 -4.82
CA CYS A 257 7.75 -7.91 -4.07
C CYS A 257 8.42 -8.24 -2.73
N SER A 258 9.55 -7.61 -2.43
CA SER A 258 10.27 -7.84 -1.17
C SER A 258 9.51 -7.38 0.08
N HIS A 259 8.55 -6.47 -0.08
CA HIS A 259 7.78 -5.92 1.04
C HIS A 259 6.50 -6.72 1.32
N CYS A 260 5.66 -6.93 0.31
CA CYS A 260 4.37 -7.61 0.48
C CYS A 260 4.31 -9.00 -0.19
N SER A 261 5.41 -9.53 -0.71
CA SER A 261 5.45 -10.83 -1.43
C SER A 261 4.49 -10.98 -2.61
N SER A 262 3.88 -9.88 -3.08
CA SER A 262 3.01 -9.88 -4.26
C SER A 262 3.77 -10.28 -5.53
N THR A 263 3.11 -11.04 -6.39
CA THR A 263 3.57 -11.38 -7.75
C THR A 263 3.14 -10.34 -8.80
N ARG A 264 2.51 -9.24 -8.38
CA ARG A 264 2.05 -8.14 -9.26
C ARG A 264 3.11 -7.06 -9.39
N LEU A 265 4.31 -7.45 -9.80
CA LEU A 265 5.38 -6.51 -10.10
C LEU A 265 5.27 -6.06 -11.56
N VAL A 266 5.41 -4.75 -11.76
CA VAL A 266 5.41 -4.12 -13.07
C VAL A 266 6.71 -3.36 -13.26
N LYS A 267 7.32 -3.51 -14.43
CA LYS A 267 8.54 -2.77 -14.77
C LYS A 267 8.21 -1.30 -15.03
N ASN A 268 8.89 -0.39 -14.34
CA ASN A 268 8.80 1.06 -14.54
C ASN A 268 10.22 1.61 -14.76
N GLY A 269 10.65 1.64 -16.02
CA GLY A 269 12.03 1.95 -16.41
C GLY A 269 13.02 0.87 -15.96
N THR A 270 14.04 1.26 -15.18
CA THR A 270 15.00 0.34 -14.56
C THR A 270 14.51 -0.26 -13.24
N CYS A 271 13.53 0.37 -12.61
CA CYS A 271 12.94 -0.09 -11.36
C CYS A 271 11.71 -0.97 -11.61
N LYS A 272 11.27 -1.66 -10.56
CA LYS A 272 10.08 -2.50 -10.51
C LYS A 272 9.14 -1.89 -9.48
N VAL A 273 7.84 -1.84 -9.76
CA VAL A 273 6.83 -1.30 -8.85
C VAL A 273 5.82 -2.40 -8.55
N CYS A 274 5.56 -2.63 -7.26
CA CYS A 274 4.51 -3.54 -6.84
C CYS A 274 3.15 -2.84 -6.99
N GLN A 275 2.24 -3.41 -7.79
CA GLN A 275 0.88 -2.87 -7.93
C GLN A 275 0.03 -3.04 -6.66
N ASP A 276 0.41 -3.96 -5.77
CA ASP A 276 -0.38 -4.24 -4.56
C ASP A 276 -0.04 -3.34 -3.37
N CYS A 277 1.25 -3.00 -3.18
CA CYS A 277 1.71 -2.19 -2.05
C CYS A 277 2.47 -0.92 -2.44
N GLY A 278 2.65 -0.65 -3.73
CA GLY A 278 3.36 0.53 -4.24
C GLY A 278 4.88 0.52 -4.03
N THR A 279 5.45 -0.48 -3.36
CA THR A 279 6.90 -0.56 -3.12
C THR A 279 7.66 -0.63 -4.43
N THR A 280 8.69 0.21 -4.56
CA THR A 280 9.61 0.20 -5.68
C THR A 280 10.87 -0.60 -5.33
N THR A 281 11.35 -1.44 -6.25
CA THR A 281 12.53 -2.30 -6.08
C THR A 281 13.44 -2.19 -7.29
N GLY A 282 14.76 -2.31 -7.12
CA GLY A 282 15.70 -2.25 -8.25
C GLY A 282 16.05 -0.85 -8.76
N CYS A 283 15.84 0.20 -7.95
CA CYS A 283 16.41 1.51 -8.24
C CYS A 283 17.84 1.59 -7.70
N SER A 284 18.81 1.62 -8.61
CA SER A 284 20.20 2.06 -8.33
C SER A 284 20.36 3.54 -8.63
#